data_AF-A0A4Y9S820-F1
#
_entry.id   AF-A0A4Y9S820-F1
#
_cell.length_a   1.000
_cell.length_b   1.000
_cell.length_c   1.000
_cell.angle_alpha   90.00
_cell.angle_beta   90.00
_cell.angle_gamma   90.00
#
_symmetry.space_group_name_H-M   'P 1'
#
loop_
_entity.id
_entity.type
_entity.pdbx_description
1 polymer ?
#
loop_
_entity_poly.entity_id
_entity_poly.type
_entity_poly.pdbx_seq_one_letter_code
_entity_poly.pdbx_strand_id
1 'polypeptide(L)'
;MIHIKKTIRLLLPFQRYSLRVSHRLLDSLGGVSRFLMRALDKQLSLEQLAEVTGLSPRILVQQLRFLEQHGFVATAGEGGAPTLAQRGARMVEVENMLRGFEPEVWLDSFTLHRKDIHLLLTPQPELLLHVPDEADFGDASILRLPERKYSYRHFDEAGRLRRLMERDVLGAVLEYHWPEAAALIGEEMEHWEYTLQGQGDDGARRYLPVAYAPDEFRLRPHGGNADERVSLPLLLLPVLGLTHRYTRAEGFPWKVPVPPATTLYLERLSYETLPGFVPADPANATNGVAMPASACVDGPLPEQLQGVVTPPGLSAVLSVSLHHSLCHMDHLELSRQMQKYHDIRLFSSNYRHNETEPA
;
A
#
# COMPACT_ATOMS: atom_id res chain seq x y z
N MET A 1 2.18 -21.28 13.91
CA MET A 1 1.63 -20.55 12.75
C MET A 1 0.33 -21.21 12.37
N ILE A 2 -0.69 -20.44 12.01
CA ILE A 2 -2.02 -20.91 11.59
C ILE A 2 -2.08 -20.77 10.08
N HIS A 3 -2.46 -21.83 9.38
CA HIS A 3 -2.58 -21.87 7.93
C HIS A 3 -4.06 -21.94 7.57
N ILE A 4 -4.51 -21.04 6.70
CA ILE A 4 -5.90 -21.03 6.26
C ILE A 4 -6.04 -21.89 5.01
N LYS A 5 -6.71 -23.04 5.11
CA LYS A 5 -6.84 -24.05 4.03
C LYS A 5 -7.92 -23.72 2.99
N LYS A 6 -8.23 -22.44 2.83
CA LYS A 6 -9.17 -21.96 1.82
C LYS A 6 -8.62 -20.72 1.14
N THR A 7 -9.18 -20.44 -0.03
CA THR A 7 -8.90 -19.19 -0.73
C THR A 7 -9.37 -18.01 0.13
N ILE A 8 -8.50 -17.02 0.29
CA ILE A 8 -8.81 -15.75 0.97
C ILE A 8 -8.58 -14.61 -0.01
N ARG A 9 -9.50 -13.66 -0.04
CA ARG A 9 -9.34 -12.39 -0.75
C ARG A 9 -9.31 -11.25 0.26
N LEU A 10 -8.17 -10.61 0.39
CA LEU A 10 -8.05 -9.38 1.16
C LEU A 10 -8.48 -8.18 0.31
N LEU A 11 -9.30 -7.31 0.85
CA LEU A 11 -9.61 -6.02 0.24
C LEU A 11 -8.80 -4.95 0.98
N LEU A 12 -7.79 -4.40 0.30
CA LEU A 12 -6.86 -3.44 0.86
C LEU A 12 -7.28 -2.01 0.48
N PRO A 13 -7.64 -1.14 1.42
CA PRO A 13 -8.10 0.22 1.09
C PRO A 13 -6.93 1.10 0.64
N PHE A 14 -7.12 1.76 -0.50
CA PHE A 14 -6.24 2.76 -1.07
C PHE A 14 -6.98 4.07 -1.28
N GLN A 15 -6.28 5.18 -1.05
CA GLN A 15 -6.81 6.52 -1.27
C GLN A 15 -6.06 7.20 -2.40
N ARG A 16 -6.83 7.86 -3.27
CA ARG A 16 -6.31 8.64 -4.39
C ARG A 16 -5.77 10.00 -3.93
N TYR A 17 -4.62 10.37 -4.47
CA TYR A 17 -4.00 11.68 -4.34
C TYR A 17 -3.45 12.12 -5.69
N SER A 18 -3.16 13.41 -5.83
CA SER A 18 -2.36 13.93 -6.94
C SER A 18 -0.97 14.29 -6.44
N LEU A 19 0.07 14.08 -7.26
CA LEU A 19 1.39 14.64 -6.99
C LEU A 19 1.61 15.86 -7.87
N ARG A 20 1.97 16.97 -7.23
CA ARG A 20 2.59 18.08 -7.94
C ARG A 20 4.09 17.84 -7.97
N VAL A 21 4.62 17.60 -9.16
CA VAL A 21 6.06 17.51 -9.39
C VAL A 21 6.57 18.87 -9.88
N SER A 22 7.72 19.30 -9.39
CA SER A 22 8.41 20.49 -9.88
C SER A 22 9.91 20.26 -10.00
N HIS A 23 10.61 21.25 -10.54
CA HIS A 23 12.04 21.18 -10.76
C HIS A 23 12.69 22.46 -10.26
N ARG A 24 13.53 22.34 -9.23
CA ARG A 24 14.07 23.48 -8.47
C ARG A 24 14.81 24.48 -9.34
N LEU A 25 15.56 24.04 -10.36
CA LEU A 25 16.23 24.96 -11.28
C LEU A 25 15.23 25.77 -12.12
N LEU A 26 14.13 25.15 -12.55
CA LEU A 26 13.08 25.84 -13.31
C LEU A 26 12.27 26.77 -12.41
N ASP A 27 12.04 26.39 -11.15
CA ASP A 27 11.36 27.24 -10.17
C ASP A 27 12.22 28.45 -9.76
N SER A 28 13.54 28.30 -9.81
CA SER A 28 14.50 29.40 -9.58
C SER A 28 14.64 30.34 -10.77
N LEU A 29 14.23 29.91 -11.97
CA LEU A 29 14.28 30.73 -13.17
C LEU A 29 13.01 31.58 -13.29
N GLY A 30 13.19 32.87 -13.56
CA GLY A 30 12.07 33.78 -13.84
C GLY A 30 11.31 33.38 -15.11
N GLY A 31 10.03 33.76 -15.17
CA GLY A 31 9.17 33.44 -16.32
C GLY A 31 9.72 33.92 -17.67
N VAL A 32 10.39 35.07 -17.70
CA VAL A 32 11.07 35.60 -18.90
C VAL A 32 12.22 34.69 -19.34
N SER A 33 13.07 34.26 -18.41
CA SER A 33 14.20 33.37 -18.71
C SER A 33 13.73 32.02 -19.28
N ARG A 34 12.69 31.43 -18.68
CA ARG A 34 12.04 30.20 -19.18
C ARG A 34 11.41 30.40 -20.56
N PHE A 35 10.74 31.53 -20.77
CA PHE A 35 10.20 31.89 -22.07
C PHE A 35 11.30 31.99 -23.14
N LEU A 36 12.41 32.68 -22.85
CA LEU A 36 13.52 32.84 -23.79
C LEU A 36 14.13 31.50 -24.18
N MET A 37 14.34 30.58 -23.22
CA MET A 37 14.85 29.24 -23.54
C MET A 37 13.91 28.48 -24.48
N ARG A 38 12.60 28.47 -24.19
CA ARG A 38 11.60 27.82 -25.06
C ARG A 38 11.53 28.46 -26.45
N ALA A 39 11.69 29.77 -26.53
CA ALA A 39 11.64 30.46 -27.80
C ALA A 39 12.90 30.19 -28.66
N LEU A 40 14.07 30.05 -28.02
CA LEU A 40 15.30 29.62 -28.69
C LEU A 40 15.23 28.15 -29.15
N ASP A 41 14.57 27.27 -28.39
CA ASP A 41 14.24 25.90 -28.83
C ASP A 41 13.41 25.90 -30.12
N LYS A 42 12.51 26.87 -30.26
CA LYS A 42 11.71 27.10 -31.49
C LYS A 42 12.42 27.95 -32.55
N GLN A 43 13.71 28.23 -32.37
CA GLN A 43 14.55 28.97 -33.33
C GLN A 43 14.00 30.37 -33.67
N LEU A 44 13.31 31.02 -32.71
CA LEU A 44 12.84 32.39 -32.89
C LEU A 44 14.01 33.37 -32.94
N SER A 45 13.93 34.35 -33.84
CA SER A 45 14.91 35.42 -33.95
C SER A 45 14.82 36.39 -32.77
N LEU A 46 15.88 37.16 -32.52
CA LEU A 46 15.88 38.20 -31.49
C LEU A 46 14.81 39.28 -31.73
N GLU A 47 14.49 39.57 -32.98
CA GLU A 47 13.42 40.52 -33.35
C GLU A 47 12.04 39.95 -33.01
N GLN A 48 11.79 38.68 -33.35
CA GLN A 48 10.56 37.98 -32.98
C GLN A 48 10.41 37.84 -31.46
N LEU A 49 11.51 37.59 -30.75
CA LEU A 49 11.55 37.56 -29.30
C LEU A 49 11.15 38.91 -28.69
N ALA A 50 11.66 40.02 -29.25
CA ALA A 50 11.29 41.35 -28.81
C ALA A 50 9.81 41.68 -29.07
N GLU A 51 9.29 41.28 -30.22
CA GLU A 51 7.90 41.45 -30.59
C GLU A 51 6.95 40.69 -29.66
N VAL A 52 7.23 39.40 -29.39
CA VAL A 52 6.34 38.54 -28.58
C VAL A 52 6.40 38.89 -27.09
N THR A 53 7.57 39.27 -26.58
CA THR A 53 7.73 39.59 -25.15
C THR A 53 7.37 41.05 -24.81
N GLY A 54 7.33 41.95 -25.80
CA GLY A 54 7.21 43.38 -25.58
C GLY A 54 8.38 44.01 -24.80
N LEU A 55 9.47 43.27 -24.62
CA LEU A 55 10.64 43.72 -23.87
C LEU A 55 11.54 44.59 -24.75
N SER A 56 12.12 45.64 -24.16
CA SER A 56 13.13 46.42 -24.86
C SER A 56 14.36 45.55 -25.21
N PRO A 57 15.05 45.82 -26.34
CA PRO A 57 16.25 45.07 -26.73
C PRO A 57 17.32 45.02 -25.63
N ARG A 58 17.46 46.10 -24.85
CA ARG A 58 18.41 46.16 -23.72
C ARG A 58 18.10 45.13 -22.63
N ILE A 59 16.82 44.93 -22.31
CA ILE A 59 16.39 43.95 -21.29
C ILE A 59 16.62 42.53 -21.81
N LEU A 60 16.30 42.26 -23.09
CA LEU A 60 16.53 40.95 -23.70
C LEU A 60 18.01 40.57 -23.69
N VAL A 61 18.91 41.50 -24.05
CA VAL A 61 20.35 41.26 -23.99
C VAL A 61 20.83 40.98 -22.57
N GLN A 62 20.30 41.70 -21.57
CA GLN A 62 20.63 41.43 -20.17
C GLN A 62 20.19 40.04 -19.72
N GLN A 63 18.98 39.61 -20.12
CA GLN A 63 18.46 38.28 -19.80
C GLN A 63 19.22 37.16 -20.52
N LEU A 64 19.59 37.36 -21.78
CA LEU A 64 20.42 36.40 -22.52
C LEU A 64 21.81 36.28 -21.92
N ARG A 65 22.43 37.38 -21.50
CA ARG A 65 23.71 37.35 -20.78
C ARG A 65 23.61 36.58 -19.46
N PHE A 66 22.52 36.76 -18.71
CA PHE A 66 22.27 35.99 -17.50
C PHE A 66 22.17 34.49 -17.81
N LEU A 67 21.39 34.10 -18.82
CA LEU A 67 21.24 32.71 -19.24
C LEU A 67 22.57 32.10 -19.72
N GLU A 68 23.38 32.88 -20.44
CA GLU A 68 24.72 32.50 -20.88
C GLU A 68 25.69 32.28 -19.72
N GLN A 69 25.72 33.21 -18.75
CA GLN A 69 26.57 33.09 -17.55
C GLN A 69 26.29 31.81 -16.74
N HIS A 70 25.06 31.29 -16.82
CA HIS A 70 24.65 30.07 -16.12
C HIS A 70 24.66 28.82 -17.02
N GLY A 71 25.14 28.95 -18.26
CA GLY A 71 25.33 27.86 -19.21
C GLY A 71 24.05 27.34 -19.86
N PHE A 72 22.94 28.09 -19.83
CA PHE A 72 21.70 27.70 -20.50
C PHE A 72 21.68 28.10 -21.98
N VAL A 73 22.39 29.17 -22.34
CA VAL A 73 22.50 29.68 -23.72
C VAL A 73 23.97 29.75 -24.09
N ALA A 74 24.28 29.47 -25.36
CA ALA A 74 25.58 29.74 -25.96
C ALA A 74 25.42 30.84 -27.00
N THR A 75 26.22 31.89 -26.89
CA THR A 75 26.37 32.84 -28.00
C THR A 75 27.49 32.33 -28.91
N ALA A 76 27.17 32.19 -30.20
CA ALA A 76 28.24 32.10 -31.20
C ALA A 76 28.97 33.47 -31.22
N GLY A 77 30.27 33.47 -31.50
CA GLY A 77 31.11 34.69 -31.52
C GLY A 77 30.55 35.82 -32.39
N GLU A 78 31.21 36.99 -32.40
CA GLU A 78 30.71 38.25 -32.97
C GLU A 78 29.78 38.09 -34.20
N GLY A 79 28.48 38.29 -33.99
CA GLY A 79 27.44 38.27 -35.02
C GLY A 79 26.56 37.01 -35.06
N GLY A 80 26.85 35.98 -34.27
CA GLY A 80 26.04 34.76 -34.22
C GLY A 80 24.73 34.91 -33.45
N ALA A 81 23.67 34.24 -33.90
CA ALA A 81 22.42 34.15 -33.15
C ALA A 81 22.62 33.31 -31.87
N PRO A 82 22.02 33.69 -30.73
CA PRO A 82 22.07 32.88 -29.53
C PRO A 82 21.40 31.53 -29.76
N THR A 83 21.98 30.47 -29.21
CA THR A 83 21.45 29.10 -29.31
C THR A 83 21.38 28.46 -27.92
N LEU A 84 20.54 27.44 -27.76
CA LEU A 84 20.50 26.70 -26.50
C LEU A 84 21.80 25.90 -26.32
N ALA A 85 22.40 26.04 -25.15
CA ALA A 85 23.43 25.11 -24.71
C ALA A 85 22.77 23.81 -24.21
N GLN A 86 23.55 22.73 -24.04
CA GLN A 86 23.05 21.42 -23.61
C GLN A 86 22.19 21.50 -22.33
N ARG A 87 22.62 22.29 -21.34
CA ARG A 87 21.84 22.50 -20.10
C ARG A 87 20.50 23.19 -20.36
N GLY A 88 20.48 24.18 -21.24
CA GLY A 88 19.25 24.87 -21.63
C GLY A 88 18.28 23.94 -22.36
N ALA A 89 18.78 23.12 -23.28
CA ALA A 89 17.99 22.10 -23.97
C ALA A 89 17.35 21.12 -22.98
N ARG A 90 18.13 20.55 -22.05
CA ARG A 90 17.61 19.67 -20.98
C ARG A 90 16.52 20.34 -20.14
N MET A 91 16.70 21.60 -19.77
CA MET A 91 15.68 22.35 -19.01
C MET A 91 14.38 22.58 -19.78
N VAL A 92 14.47 22.81 -21.10
CA VAL A 92 13.28 22.91 -21.96
C VAL A 92 12.56 21.57 -22.05
N GLU A 93 13.30 20.46 -22.16
CA GLU A 93 12.73 19.10 -22.13
C GLU A 93 12.02 18.82 -20.80
N VAL A 94 12.67 19.07 -19.67
CA VAL A 94 12.06 18.94 -18.33
C VAL A 94 10.82 19.83 -18.19
N GLU A 95 10.86 21.07 -18.66
CA GLU A 95 9.71 21.99 -18.63
C GLU A 95 8.54 21.48 -19.48
N ASN A 96 8.83 20.85 -20.62
CA ASN A 96 7.81 20.25 -21.46
C ASN A 96 7.18 19.02 -20.80
N MET A 97 7.97 18.18 -20.12
CA MET A 97 7.45 17.05 -19.33
C MET A 97 6.51 17.53 -18.22
N LEU A 98 6.90 18.56 -17.47
CA LEU A 98 6.11 19.10 -16.36
C LEU A 98 4.80 19.79 -16.79
N ARG A 99 4.63 20.12 -18.07
CA ARG A 99 3.48 20.92 -18.52
C ARG A 99 2.19 20.13 -18.44
N GLY A 100 1.33 20.51 -17.50
CA GLY A 100 0.04 19.85 -17.28
C GLY A 100 0.18 18.46 -16.65
N PHE A 101 1.35 18.15 -16.09
CA PHE A 101 1.61 16.87 -15.45
C PHE A 101 1.18 16.90 -13.99
N GLU A 102 0.11 16.17 -13.70
CA GLU A 102 -0.42 15.96 -12.34
C GLU A 102 -0.76 14.47 -12.18
N PRO A 103 0.26 13.61 -11.95
CA PRO A 103 0.05 12.18 -11.87
C PRO A 103 -0.78 11.82 -10.64
N GLU A 104 -1.74 10.92 -10.85
CA GLU A 104 -2.51 10.32 -9.77
C GLU A 104 -1.73 9.20 -9.12
N VAL A 105 -1.77 9.18 -7.79
CA VAL A 105 -1.13 8.14 -6.97
C VAL A 105 -2.07 7.62 -5.91
N TRP A 106 -1.87 6.37 -5.53
CA TRP A 106 -2.71 5.68 -4.55
C TRP A 106 -1.89 5.33 -3.33
N LEU A 107 -2.24 5.87 -2.17
CA LEU A 107 -1.57 5.55 -0.90
C LEU A 107 -2.44 4.62 -0.07
N ASP A 108 -1.81 3.65 0.57
CA ASP A 108 -2.53 2.76 1.47
C ASP A 108 -3.09 3.50 2.67
N SER A 109 -4.29 3.11 3.07
CA SER A 109 -4.94 3.63 4.26
C SER A 109 -5.11 2.58 5.36
N PHE A 110 -4.51 1.38 5.22
CA PHE A 110 -4.65 0.29 6.19
C PHE A 110 -3.45 0.07 7.11
N THR A 111 -2.21 0.42 6.73
CA THR A 111 -1.06 0.23 7.63
C THR A 111 -1.17 1.14 8.84
N LEU A 112 -0.87 0.60 10.01
CA LEU A 112 -1.06 1.28 11.29
C LEU A 112 0.15 2.14 11.67
N HIS A 113 1.35 1.64 11.40
CA HIS A 113 2.58 2.28 11.81
C HIS A 113 3.01 3.38 10.81
N ARG A 114 3.43 4.55 11.33
CA ARG A 114 3.72 5.74 10.53
C ARG A 114 4.93 5.62 9.58
N LYS A 115 5.74 4.59 9.71
CA LYS A 115 6.86 4.35 8.78
C LYS A 115 6.47 3.43 7.62
N ASP A 116 5.35 2.76 7.77
CA ASP A 116 4.91 1.77 6.80
C ASP A 116 3.98 2.46 5.82
N ILE A 117 4.19 2.21 4.54
CA ILE A 117 3.43 2.81 3.46
C ILE A 117 3.58 2.00 2.19
N HIS A 118 2.49 1.94 1.45
CA HIS A 118 2.45 1.40 0.10
C HIS A 118 1.94 2.50 -0.83
N LEU A 119 2.73 2.79 -1.85
CA LEU A 119 2.40 3.68 -2.96
C LEU A 119 2.13 2.83 -4.19
N LEU A 120 0.97 3.04 -4.79
CA LEU A 120 0.51 2.31 -5.95
C LEU A 120 0.35 3.29 -7.12
N LEU A 121 0.95 2.93 -8.26
CA LEU A 121 0.71 3.54 -9.55
C LEU A 121 0.03 2.51 -10.46
N THR A 122 -1.00 2.93 -11.17
CA THR A 122 -1.69 2.09 -12.13
C THR A 122 -2.25 2.96 -13.26
N PRO A 123 -2.20 2.51 -14.52
CA PRO A 123 -2.87 3.20 -15.61
C PRO A 123 -4.36 2.82 -15.68
N GLN A 124 -4.79 1.81 -14.91
CA GLN A 124 -6.13 1.21 -14.91
C GLN A 124 -6.75 1.31 -13.52
N PRO A 125 -7.23 2.50 -13.11
CA PRO A 125 -7.78 2.72 -11.78
C PRO A 125 -9.05 1.89 -11.48
N GLU A 126 -9.67 1.29 -12.51
CA GLU A 126 -10.77 0.32 -12.43
C GLU A 126 -10.39 -1.03 -11.80
N LEU A 127 -9.09 -1.37 -11.74
CA LEU A 127 -8.60 -2.54 -11.00
C LEU A 127 -8.85 -2.41 -9.49
N LEU A 128 -9.00 -1.17 -9.00
CA LEU A 128 -9.35 -0.89 -7.63
C LEU A 128 -10.87 -0.91 -7.48
N LEU A 129 -11.37 -1.94 -6.80
CA LEU A 129 -12.80 -2.18 -6.63
C LEU A 129 -13.45 -1.08 -5.79
N HIS A 130 -14.54 -0.52 -6.31
CA HIS A 130 -15.45 0.27 -5.49
C HIS A 130 -16.35 -0.67 -4.71
N VAL A 131 -16.25 -0.63 -3.39
CA VAL A 131 -17.02 -1.48 -2.49
C VAL A 131 -17.92 -0.58 -1.65
N PRO A 132 -19.25 -0.66 -1.81
CA PRO A 132 -20.19 0.07 -0.97
C PRO A 132 -19.97 -0.23 0.51
N ASP A 133 -20.21 0.74 1.37
CA ASP A 133 -19.99 0.59 2.81
C ASP A 133 -20.90 -0.44 3.46
N GLU A 134 -22.07 -0.67 2.87
CA GLU A 134 -23.09 -1.62 3.33
C GLU A 134 -23.04 -2.96 2.59
N ALA A 135 -22.03 -3.20 1.75
CA ALA A 135 -21.88 -4.49 1.09
C ALA A 135 -21.59 -5.58 2.13
N ASP A 136 -22.61 -6.39 2.44
CA ASP A 136 -22.49 -7.55 3.30
C ASP A 136 -21.74 -8.66 2.56
N PHE A 137 -20.44 -8.75 2.82
CA PHE A 137 -19.66 -9.92 2.43
C PHE A 137 -19.83 -10.96 3.55
N GLY A 138 -21.01 -11.60 3.57
CA GLY A 138 -21.25 -12.80 4.37
C GLY A 138 -20.33 -13.98 3.98
N ASP A 139 -19.51 -13.83 2.94
CA ASP A 139 -18.50 -14.79 2.52
C ASP A 139 -17.25 -14.68 3.40
N ALA A 140 -17.02 -15.72 4.21
CA ALA A 140 -15.83 -15.90 5.02
C ALA A 140 -14.51 -15.92 4.24
N SER A 141 -14.56 -15.95 2.91
CA SER A 141 -13.42 -15.90 2.00
C SER A 141 -12.96 -14.48 1.69
N ILE A 142 -13.71 -13.44 2.08
CA ILE A 142 -13.39 -12.03 1.81
C ILE A 142 -13.11 -11.31 3.14
N LEU A 143 -11.93 -10.71 3.28
CA LEU A 143 -11.53 -9.95 4.47
C LEU A 143 -11.21 -8.50 4.08
N ARG A 144 -11.96 -7.53 4.62
CA ARG A 144 -11.81 -6.10 4.30
C ARG A 144 -11.01 -5.38 5.36
N LEU A 145 -9.76 -5.02 5.05
CA LEU A 145 -8.92 -4.30 6.00
C LEU A 145 -9.55 -2.95 6.35
N PRO A 146 -9.54 -2.56 7.64
CA PRO A 146 -10.08 -1.29 8.06
C PRO A 146 -9.20 -0.14 7.53
N GLU A 147 -9.84 0.99 7.27
CA GLU A 147 -9.15 2.24 7.06
C GLU A 147 -8.69 2.83 8.39
N ARG A 148 -7.44 3.30 8.43
CA ARG A 148 -6.85 4.02 9.55
C ARG A 148 -7.61 5.34 9.73
N LYS A 149 -8.04 5.62 10.96
CA LYS A 149 -8.68 6.89 11.31
C LYS A 149 -7.60 7.95 11.54
N TYR A 150 -7.80 9.15 10.97
CA TYR A 150 -6.86 10.27 11.11
C TYR A 150 -7.54 11.52 11.64
N SER A 151 -6.83 12.27 12.49
CA SER A 151 -7.19 13.66 12.79
C SER A 151 -6.61 14.65 11.77
N TYR A 152 -5.46 14.35 11.16
CA TYR A 152 -4.75 15.21 10.20
C TYR A 152 -4.24 14.42 8.98
N ARG A 153 -5.17 13.80 8.25
CA ARG A 153 -4.88 12.83 7.16
C ARG A 153 -3.82 13.33 6.17
N HIS A 154 -4.03 14.49 5.56
CA HIS A 154 -3.15 14.97 4.49
C HIS A 154 -1.71 15.23 4.97
N PHE A 155 -1.53 15.76 6.18
CA PHE A 155 -0.20 16.00 6.76
C PHE A 155 0.51 14.68 7.09
N ASP A 156 -0.20 13.72 7.68
CA ASP A 156 0.35 12.40 7.99
C ASP A 156 0.76 11.65 6.71
N GLU A 157 -0.07 11.68 5.66
CA GLU A 157 0.22 11.04 4.38
C GLU A 157 1.38 11.71 3.64
N ALA A 158 1.46 13.04 3.64
CA ALA A 158 2.62 13.75 3.07
C ALA A 158 3.93 13.36 3.80
N GLY A 159 3.87 13.20 5.12
CA GLY A 159 5.00 12.76 5.94
C GLY A 159 5.42 11.31 5.68
N ARG A 160 4.46 10.40 5.50
CA ARG A 160 4.72 8.99 5.15
C ARG A 160 5.29 8.88 3.74
N LEU A 161 4.68 9.56 2.78
CA LEU A 161 5.15 9.59 1.41
C LEU A 161 6.59 10.12 1.34
N ARG A 162 6.92 11.15 2.12
CA ARG A 162 8.29 11.68 2.17
C ARG A 162 9.35 10.65 2.57
N ARG A 163 8.98 9.68 3.41
CA ARG A 163 9.88 8.60 3.83
C ARG A 163 10.05 7.53 2.76
N LEU A 164 9.03 7.32 1.93
CA LEU A 164 9.07 6.35 0.84
C LEU A 164 9.74 6.92 -0.41
N MET A 165 9.42 8.17 -0.74
CA MET A 165 9.91 8.90 -1.91
C MET A 165 11.34 9.43 -1.69
N GLU A 166 12.25 8.52 -1.39
CA GLU A 166 13.69 8.72 -1.55
C GLU A 166 14.03 8.85 -3.05
N ARG A 167 15.27 9.27 -3.38
CA ARG A 167 15.68 9.56 -4.78
C ARG A 167 15.36 8.42 -5.75
N ASP A 168 15.63 7.19 -5.36
CA ASP A 168 15.44 6.02 -6.22
C ASP A 168 13.95 5.75 -6.51
N VAL A 169 13.09 5.94 -5.51
CA VAL A 169 11.64 5.76 -5.66
C VAL A 169 11.05 6.91 -6.48
N LEU A 170 11.48 8.16 -6.24
CA LEU A 170 11.06 9.29 -7.07
C LEU A 170 11.43 9.08 -8.53
N GLY A 171 12.66 8.67 -8.81
CA GLY A 171 13.09 8.33 -10.17
C GLY A 171 12.22 7.26 -10.81
N ALA A 172 12.00 6.14 -10.10
CA ALA A 172 11.15 5.06 -10.60
C ALA A 172 9.69 5.48 -10.83
N VAL A 173 9.16 6.42 -10.04
CA VAL A 173 7.82 7.02 -10.23
C VAL A 173 7.81 7.90 -11.49
N LEU A 174 8.82 8.75 -11.69
CA LEU A 174 8.89 9.61 -12.88
C LEU A 174 9.12 8.79 -14.15
N GLU A 175 10.00 7.79 -14.12
CA GLU A 175 10.26 6.85 -15.22
C GLU A 175 9.03 6.02 -15.58
N TYR A 176 8.17 5.72 -14.61
CA TYR A 176 6.89 5.05 -14.89
C TYR A 176 5.99 5.90 -15.81
N HIS A 177 6.03 7.22 -15.69
CA HIS A 177 5.25 8.13 -16.53
C HIS A 177 5.96 8.53 -17.83
N TRP A 178 7.30 8.55 -17.83
CA TRP A 178 8.13 8.92 -18.99
C TRP A 178 9.31 7.94 -19.16
N PRO A 179 9.05 6.70 -19.60
CA PRO A 179 10.09 5.68 -19.73
C PRO A 179 11.19 6.09 -20.72
N GLU A 180 10.84 6.83 -21.77
CA GLU A 180 11.78 7.38 -22.76
C GLU A 180 12.72 8.46 -22.21
N ALA A 181 12.37 9.09 -21.08
CA ALA A 181 13.13 10.18 -20.47
C ALA A 181 13.98 9.73 -19.26
N ALA A 182 14.16 8.43 -19.05
CA ALA A 182 14.85 7.88 -17.88
C ALA A 182 16.27 8.48 -17.68
N ALA A 183 17.03 8.64 -18.77
CA ALA A 183 18.37 9.25 -18.71
C ALA A 183 18.30 10.70 -18.20
N LEU A 184 17.40 11.52 -18.73
CA LEU A 184 17.20 12.92 -18.33
C LEU A 184 16.74 13.02 -16.87
N ILE A 185 15.80 12.17 -16.46
CA ILE A 185 15.31 12.08 -15.08
C ILE A 185 16.48 11.78 -14.13
N GLY A 186 17.30 10.80 -14.47
CA GLY A 186 18.48 10.42 -13.68
C GLY A 186 19.53 11.53 -13.58
N GLU A 187 19.85 12.20 -14.69
CA GLU A 187 20.81 13.32 -14.74
C GLU A 187 20.37 14.51 -13.87
N GLU A 188 19.08 14.78 -13.79
CA GLU A 188 18.53 15.94 -13.07
C GLU A 188 17.92 15.56 -11.71
N MET A 189 18.13 14.32 -11.22
CA MET A 189 17.49 13.74 -10.02
C MET A 189 17.56 14.64 -8.78
N GLU A 190 18.66 15.36 -8.60
CA GLU A 190 18.88 16.22 -7.43
C GLU A 190 18.04 17.49 -7.39
N HIS A 191 17.37 17.82 -8.49
CA HIS A 191 16.58 19.03 -8.64
C HIS A 191 15.08 18.76 -8.71
N TRP A 192 14.65 17.50 -8.80
CA TRP A 192 13.24 17.14 -8.75
C TRP A 192 12.69 17.28 -7.34
N GLU A 193 11.53 17.95 -7.25
CA GLU A 193 10.77 18.13 -6.03
C GLU A 193 9.35 17.63 -6.26
N TYR A 194 8.70 17.20 -5.17
CA TYR A 194 7.30 16.79 -5.21
C TYR A 194 6.55 17.29 -3.99
N THR A 195 5.26 17.52 -4.17
CA THR A 195 4.31 17.81 -3.10
C THR A 195 3.06 16.98 -3.30
N LEU A 196 2.62 16.30 -2.24
CA LEU A 196 1.34 15.62 -2.23
C LEU A 196 0.22 16.67 -2.25
N GLN A 197 -0.71 16.54 -3.18
CA GLN A 197 -1.93 17.33 -3.23
C GLN A 197 -3.12 16.46 -2.84
N GLY A 198 -3.97 17.00 -1.96
CA GLY A 198 -5.25 16.38 -1.67
C GLY A 198 -6.15 16.50 -2.88
N GLN A 199 -6.61 15.39 -3.42
CA GLN A 199 -7.73 15.42 -4.35
C GLN A 199 -9.02 15.58 -3.55
N GLY A 200 -9.97 16.35 -4.08
CA GLY A 200 -11.31 16.48 -3.49
C GLY A 200 -11.88 15.09 -3.21
N ASP A 201 -12.45 14.92 -2.02
CA ASP A 201 -12.97 13.65 -1.56
C ASP A 201 -14.19 13.28 -2.42
N ASP A 202 -13.98 12.46 -3.45
CA ASP A 202 -15.09 11.87 -4.21
C ASP A 202 -15.80 10.78 -3.38
N GLY A 203 -15.38 10.56 -2.12
CA GLY A 203 -15.99 9.65 -1.14
C GLY A 203 -15.90 8.17 -1.50
N ALA A 204 -15.49 7.83 -2.72
CA ALA A 204 -15.51 6.48 -3.24
C ALA A 204 -14.29 5.69 -2.77
N ARG A 205 -14.48 4.91 -1.71
CA ARG A 205 -13.50 3.94 -1.21
C ARG A 205 -13.12 2.97 -2.33
N ARG A 206 -11.80 2.81 -2.54
CA ARG A 206 -11.29 1.85 -3.51
C ARG A 206 -10.39 0.82 -2.83
N TYR A 207 -10.59 -0.43 -3.23
CA TYR A 207 -9.92 -1.57 -2.64
C TYR A 207 -9.09 -2.29 -3.69
N LEU A 208 -7.82 -2.54 -3.40
CA LEU A 208 -7.03 -3.51 -4.15
C LEU A 208 -7.40 -4.90 -3.64
N PRO A 209 -8.05 -5.77 -4.45
CA PRO A 209 -8.30 -7.15 -4.06
C PRO A 209 -6.99 -7.95 -4.18
N VAL A 210 -6.53 -8.59 -3.11
CA VAL A 210 -5.37 -9.49 -3.10
C VAL A 210 -5.84 -10.90 -2.76
N ALA A 211 -5.64 -11.83 -3.68
CA ALA A 211 -6.04 -13.23 -3.51
C ALA A 211 -4.88 -14.09 -3.00
N TYR A 212 -5.19 -14.97 -2.05
CA TYR A 212 -4.34 -16.02 -1.53
C TYR A 212 -4.96 -17.36 -1.86
N ALA A 213 -4.16 -18.28 -2.41
CA ALA A 213 -4.58 -19.66 -2.55
C ALA A 213 -4.67 -20.34 -1.16
N PRO A 214 -5.30 -21.53 -1.04
CA PRO A 214 -5.25 -22.32 0.17
C PRO A 214 -3.82 -22.49 0.70
N ASP A 215 -3.64 -22.41 2.01
CA ASP A 215 -2.36 -22.52 2.74
C ASP A 215 -1.33 -21.38 2.52
N GLU A 216 -1.59 -20.46 1.58
CA GLU A 216 -0.75 -19.26 1.38
C GLU A 216 -1.02 -18.19 2.44
N PHE A 217 -2.28 -18.04 2.88
CA PHE A 217 -2.62 -17.06 3.90
C PHE A 217 -2.28 -17.58 5.30
N ARG A 218 -1.17 -17.07 5.84
CA ARG A 218 -0.58 -17.51 7.11
C ARG A 218 -0.74 -16.47 8.20
N LEU A 219 -1.13 -16.94 9.38
CA LEU A 219 -1.40 -16.11 10.55
C LEU A 219 -0.49 -16.52 11.71
N ARG A 220 0.02 -15.54 12.44
CA ARG A 220 0.79 -15.78 13.67
C ARG A 220 -0.06 -15.39 14.88
N PRO A 221 -0.29 -16.29 15.87
CA PRO A 221 -0.99 -15.91 17.10
C PRO A 221 -0.30 -14.72 17.78
N HIS A 222 -1.08 -13.76 18.25
CA HIS A 222 -0.58 -12.61 18.99
C HIS A 222 -0.22 -13.04 20.41
N GLY A 223 1.06 -12.88 20.77
CA GLY A 223 1.60 -13.32 22.07
C GLY A 223 1.44 -12.33 23.22
N GLY A 224 0.85 -11.15 23.00
CA GLY A 224 0.58 -10.15 24.04
C GLY A 224 1.80 -9.34 24.51
N ASN A 225 2.95 -9.42 23.82
CA ASN A 225 4.10 -8.58 24.15
C ASN A 225 3.78 -7.11 23.81
N ALA A 226 3.75 -6.25 24.83
CA ALA A 226 3.40 -4.83 24.72
C ALA A 226 4.34 -4.02 23.79
N ASP A 227 5.55 -4.52 23.52
CA ASP A 227 6.54 -3.87 22.65
C ASP A 227 6.44 -4.26 21.16
N GLU A 228 5.58 -5.22 20.80
CA GLU A 228 5.45 -5.63 19.39
C GLU A 228 4.71 -4.54 18.61
N ARG A 229 5.47 -3.72 17.88
CA ARG A 229 4.90 -2.71 16.97
C ARG A 229 4.14 -3.40 15.85
N VAL A 230 2.84 -3.11 15.79
CA VAL A 230 1.93 -3.69 14.81
C VAL A 230 1.87 -2.80 13.56
N SER A 231 2.33 -3.32 12.43
CA SER A 231 2.32 -2.63 11.13
C SER A 231 0.99 -2.74 10.38
N LEU A 232 0.29 -3.87 10.54
CA LEU A 232 -0.98 -4.18 9.89
C LEU A 232 -2.09 -4.42 10.92
N PRO A 233 -3.36 -4.16 10.60
CA PRO A 233 -4.47 -4.51 11.47
C PRO A 233 -4.41 -5.99 11.87
N LEU A 234 -4.64 -6.28 13.15
CA LEU A 234 -4.70 -7.65 13.63
C LEU A 234 -5.98 -8.32 13.13
N LEU A 235 -5.93 -9.63 12.89
CA LEU A 235 -7.10 -10.41 12.52
C LEU A 235 -7.69 -11.07 13.77
N LEU A 236 -8.96 -10.80 14.05
CA LEU A 236 -9.71 -11.47 15.10
C LEU A 236 -10.38 -12.71 14.49
N LEU A 237 -9.70 -13.85 14.64
CA LEU A 237 -10.08 -15.14 14.08
C LEU A 237 -11.13 -15.80 14.99
N PRO A 238 -12.34 -16.11 14.50
CA PRO A 238 -13.33 -16.86 15.28
C PRO A 238 -12.85 -18.30 15.54
N VAL A 239 -12.95 -18.74 16.79
CA VAL A 239 -12.51 -20.08 17.24
C VAL A 239 -13.63 -20.78 18.01
N LEU A 240 -13.91 -22.02 17.66
CA LEU A 240 -14.85 -22.89 18.36
C LEU A 240 -14.10 -23.76 19.38
N GLY A 241 -14.44 -23.64 20.65
CA GLY A 241 -14.01 -24.53 21.71
C GLY A 241 -15.01 -25.67 21.89
N LEU A 242 -14.57 -26.91 21.71
CA LEU A 242 -15.36 -28.12 21.88
C LEU A 242 -14.80 -28.87 23.08
N THR A 243 -15.51 -28.80 24.21
CA THR A 243 -15.11 -29.49 25.43
C THR A 243 -15.97 -30.73 25.63
N HIS A 244 -15.30 -31.88 25.62
CA HIS A 244 -15.91 -33.17 25.88
C HIS A 244 -15.67 -33.58 27.33
N ARG A 245 -16.75 -33.83 28.06
CA ARG A 245 -16.71 -34.25 29.47
C ARG A 245 -17.41 -35.58 29.63
N TYR A 246 -16.77 -36.48 30.36
CA TYR A 246 -17.35 -37.78 30.70
C TYR A 246 -17.85 -37.76 32.13
N THR A 247 -19.02 -38.36 32.35
CA THR A 247 -19.57 -38.61 33.68
C THR A 247 -19.94 -40.09 33.77
N ARG A 248 -20.08 -40.62 35.00
CA ARG A 248 -20.56 -41.99 35.17
C ARG A 248 -22.02 -42.08 34.75
N ALA A 249 -22.37 -43.07 33.95
CA ALA A 249 -23.76 -43.31 33.58
C ALA A 249 -24.58 -43.71 34.82
N GLU A 250 -25.74 -43.09 34.97
CA GLU A 250 -26.64 -43.36 36.09
C GLU A 250 -27.10 -44.83 36.06
N GLY A 251 -27.12 -45.48 37.23
CA GLY A 251 -27.49 -46.88 37.35
C GLY A 251 -26.45 -47.90 36.87
N PHE A 252 -25.24 -47.48 36.44
CA PHE A 252 -24.24 -48.44 35.97
C PHE A 252 -23.63 -49.27 37.12
N PRO A 253 -23.61 -50.63 37.04
CA PRO A 253 -23.40 -51.49 38.21
C PRO A 253 -21.99 -51.49 38.81
N TRP A 254 -20.98 -51.01 38.06
CA TRP A 254 -19.56 -51.13 38.40
C TRP A 254 -18.93 -49.73 38.47
N LYS A 255 -17.83 -49.57 39.22
CA LYS A 255 -17.03 -48.33 39.17
C LYS A 255 -16.27 -48.31 37.85
N VAL A 256 -16.51 -47.28 37.04
CA VAL A 256 -15.79 -47.04 35.77
C VAL A 256 -14.87 -45.84 35.96
N PRO A 257 -13.58 -45.92 35.60
CA PRO A 257 -12.68 -44.77 35.64
C PRO A 257 -13.16 -43.70 34.65
N VAL A 258 -13.35 -42.48 35.13
CA VAL A 258 -13.77 -41.35 34.30
C VAL A 258 -12.52 -40.67 33.71
N PRO A 259 -12.36 -40.63 32.38
CA PRO A 259 -11.24 -39.95 31.75
C PRO A 259 -11.33 -38.42 31.96
N PRO A 260 -10.19 -37.70 31.89
CA PRO A 260 -10.19 -36.24 32.01
C PRO A 260 -10.98 -35.60 30.87
N ALA A 261 -11.51 -34.41 31.11
CA ALA A 261 -12.14 -33.60 30.07
C ALA A 261 -11.12 -33.25 28.98
N THR A 262 -11.54 -33.31 27.72
CA THR A 262 -10.70 -32.95 26.57
C THR A 262 -11.31 -31.76 25.86
N THR A 263 -10.51 -30.73 25.59
CA THR A 263 -10.96 -29.57 24.82
C THR A 263 -10.21 -29.51 23.49
N LEU A 264 -10.96 -29.42 22.40
CA LEU A 264 -10.47 -29.18 21.05
C LEU A 264 -10.80 -27.74 20.65
N TYR A 265 -9.88 -27.05 20.00
CA TYR A 265 -10.11 -25.71 19.46
C TYR A 265 -10.03 -25.75 17.94
N LEU A 266 -11.04 -25.22 17.27
CA LEU A 266 -11.14 -25.16 15.81
C LEU A 266 -11.23 -23.71 15.35
N GLU A 267 -10.34 -23.29 14.46
CA GLU A 267 -10.53 -22.00 13.80
C GLU A 267 -11.66 -22.09 12.77
N ARG A 268 -12.52 -21.07 12.71
CA ARG A 268 -13.75 -21.13 11.91
C ARG A 268 -13.61 -20.54 10.51
N LEU A 269 -12.42 -20.11 10.08
CA LEU A 269 -12.21 -19.72 8.68
C LEU A 269 -12.06 -20.95 7.79
N SER A 270 -11.23 -21.94 8.16
CA SER A 270 -10.99 -23.17 7.40
C SER A 270 -11.25 -24.48 8.17
N TYR A 271 -11.77 -24.43 9.39
CA TYR A 271 -12.09 -25.58 10.24
C TYR A 271 -10.86 -26.40 10.71
N GLU A 272 -9.68 -25.79 10.75
CA GLU A 272 -8.47 -26.46 11.22
C GLU A 272 -8.36 -26.51 12.75
N THR A 273 -7.74 -27.57 13.25
CA THR A 273 -7.47 -27.72 14.68
C THR A 273 -6.29 -26.85 15.10
N LEU A 274 -6.47 -26.09 16.18
CA LEU A 274 -5.42 -25.29 16.80
C LEU A 274 -4.74 -26.11 17.92
N PRO A 275 -3.44 -26.47 17.80
CA PRO A 275 -2.74 -27.27 18.80
C PRO A 275 -2.50 -26.53 20.12
N GLY A 276 -2.61 -25.20 20.12
CA GLY A 276 -2.60 -24.36 21.30
C GLY A 276 -3.47 -23.12 21.07
N PHE A 277 -4.24 -22.73 22.08
CA PHE A 277 -5.17 -21.62 21.98
C PHE A 277 -5.13 -20.75 23.24
N VAL A 278 -4.91 -19.45 23.02
CA VAL A 278 -5.07 -18.43 24.05
C VAL A 278 -6.23 -17.54 23.62
N PRO A 279 -7.34 -17.51 24.37
CA PRO A 279 -8.48 -16.66 24.04
C PRO A 279 -8.07 -15.20 24.14
N ALA A 280 -8.39 -14.44 23.10
CA ALA A 280 -8.32 -12.99 23.16
C ALA A 280 -9.60 -12.44 23.80
N ASP A 281 -9.46 -11.38 24.59
CA ASP A 281 -10.59 -10.56 25.01
C ASP A 281 -10.98 -9.61 23.85
N PRO A 282 -12.15 -9.79 23.22
CA PRO A 282 -12.58 -8.94 22.12
C PRO A 282 -12.68 -7.46 22.52
N ALA A 283 -12.96 -7.14 23.80
CA ALA A 283 -13.06 -5.77 24.27
C ALA A 283 -11.71 -5.02 24.21
N ASN A 284 -10.59 -5.74 24.34
CA ASN A 284 -9.25 -5.17 24.21
C ASN A 284 -8.80 -5.03 22.74
N ALA A 285 -9.44 -5.76 21.81
CA ALA A 285 -9.12 -5.74 20.39
C ALA A 285 -9.85 -4.61 19.62
N THR A 286 -10.94 -4.07 20.17
CA THR A 286 -11.86 -3.11 19.54
C THR A 286 -11.37 -1.65 19.45
N ASN A 287 -10.16 -1.33 19.92
CA ASN A 287 -9.57 0.02 19.79
C ASN A 287 -9.16 0.40 18.34
N GLY A 288 -9.79 -0.18 17.33
CA GLY A 288 -9.55 0.11 15.91
C GLY A 288 -8.32 -0.56 15.30
N VAL A 289 -7.70 -1.50 16.03
CA VAL A 289 -6.48 -2.22 15.60
C VAL A 289 -6.81 -3.60 15.05
N ALA A 290 -7.92 -4.21 15.45
CA ALA A 290 -8.31 -5.55 15.01
C ALA A 290 -9.54 -5.56 14.08
N MET A 291 -9.53 -6.48 13.13
CA MET A 291 -10.58 -6.73 12.15
C MET A 291 -11.23 -8.10 12.43
N PRO A 292 -12.56 -8.21 12.57
CA PRO A 292 -13.22 -9.49 12.70
C PRO A 292 -13.17 -10.27 11.37
N ALA A 293 -12.75 -11.53 11.44
CA ALA A 293 -12.95 -12.48 10.35
C ALA A 293 -14.35 -13.09 10.44
N SER A 294 -15.07 -13.14 9.32
CA SER A 294 -16.35 -13.86 9.24
C SER A 294 -16.11 -15.36 9.35
N ALA A 295 -16.88 -16.04 10.18
CA ALA A 295 -16.81 -17.49 10.29
C ALA A 295 -17.39 -18.13 9.02
N CYS A 296 -16.70 -19.15 8.52
CA CYS A 296 -17.30 -20.05 7.56
C CYS A 296 -18.43 -20.83 8.27
N VAL A 297 -19.55 -20.99 7.56
CA VAL A 297 -20.73 -21.72 8.05
C VAL A 297 -20.72 -23.15 7.48
N ASP A 298 -20.11 -23.34 6.32
CA ASP A 298 -20.05 -24.59 5.59
C ASP A 298 -18.61 -25.08 5.49
N GLY A 299 -18.27 -26.13 6.26
CA GLY A 299 -16.98 -26.80 6.13
C GLY A 299 -17.02 -28.22 6.66
N PRO A 300 -16.14 -29.09 6.15
CA PRO A 300 -16.06 -30.47 6.63
C PRO A 300 -15.69 -30.47 8.11
N LEU A 301 -16.41 -31.26 8.91
CA LEU A 301 -16.04 -31.51 10.29
C LEU A 301 -14.65 -32.16 10.32
N PRO A 302 -13.68 -31.59 11.06
CA PRO A 302 -12.35 -32.18 11.17
C PRO A 302 -12.41 -33.64 11.60
N GLU A 303 -11.53 -34.47 11.04
CA GLU A 303 -11.49 -35.91 11.32
C GLU A 303 -11.39 -36.22 12.82
N GLN A 304 -10.76 -35.35 13.62
CA GLN A 304 -10.66 -35.51 15.07
C GLN A 304 -12.02 -35.47 15.80
N LEU A 305 -13.07 -34.94 15.16
CA LEU A 305 -14.45 -34.98 15.66
C LEU A 305 -15.24 -36.18 15.14
N GLN A 306 -14.72 -36.85 14.11
CA GLN A 306 -15.34 -38.05 13.54
C GLN A 306 -14.94 -39.26 14.40
N GLY A 307 -15.82 -39.67 15.31
CA GLY A 307 -15.65 -40.92 16.05
C GLY A 307 -15.33 -40.80 17.54
N VAL A 308 -15.90 -39.83 18.24
CA VAL A 308 -15.89 -39.85 19.71
C VAL A 308 -16.72 -41.05 20.19
N VAL A 309 -16.05 -42.15 20.56
CA VAL A 309 -16.71 -43.35 21.09
C VAL A 309 -16.84 -43.22 22.59
N THR A 310 -18.07 -43.15 23.09
CA THR A 310 -18.35 -43.18 24.53
C THR A 310 -18.20 -44.61 25.06
N PRO A 311 -17.28 -44.87 26.01
CA PRO A 311 -17.12 -46.20 26.58
C PRO A 311 -18.38 -46.65 27.35
N PRO A 312 -18.67 -47.97 27.42
CA PRO A 312 -19.78 -48.48 28.21
C PRO A 312 -19.72 -48.04 29.68
N GLY A 313 -20.85 -47.59 30.22
CA GLY A 313 -20.96 -47.14 31.61
C GLY A 313 -20.53 -45.69 31.87
N LEU A 314 -20.20 -44.95 30.82
CA LEU A 314 -20.01 -43.50 30.85
C LEU A 314 -21.09 -42.80 30.04
N SER A 315 -21.40 -41.57 30.45
CA SER A 315 -22.19 -40.60 29.70
C SER A 315 -21.25 -39.51 29.21
N ALA A 316 -21.47 -39.05 27.98
CA ALA A 316 -20.69 -37.99 27.36
C ALA A 316 -21.53 -36.70 27.30
N VAL A 317 -20.93 -35.58 27.69
CA VAL A 317 -21.51 -34.24 27.53
C VAL A 317 -20.55 -33.41 26.70
N LEU A 318 -21.03 -32.94 25.55
CA LEU A 318 -20.31 -31.99 24.70
C LEU A 318 -20.79 -30.58 25.01
N SER A 319 -19.88 -29.70 25.41
CA SER A 319 -20.15 -28.27 25.57
C SER A 319 -19.38 -27.49 24.51
N VAL A 320 -20.07 -26.53 23.90
CA VAL A 320 -19.55 -25.67 22.84
C VAL A 320 -19.39 -24.24 23.37
N SER A 321 -18.23 -23.64 23.13
CA SER A 321 -17.96 -22.24 23.47
C SER A 321 -17.38 -21.50 22.26
N LEU A 322 -17.82 -20.25 22.06
CA LEU A 322 -17.25 -19.37 21.04
C LEU A 322 -16.15 -18.52 21.66
N HIS A 323 -14.99 -18.51 21.02
CA HIS A 323 -13.85 -17.70 21.39
C HIS A 323 -13.29 -16.98 20.16
N HIS A 324 -12.29 -16.12 20.39
CA HIS A 324 -11.53 -15.49 19.32
C HIS A 324 -10.03 -15.62 19.59
N SER A 325 -9.26 -15.76 18.51
CA SER A 325 -7.80 -15.61 18.54
C SER A 325 -7.42 -14.32 17.85
N LEU A 326 -6.52 -13.55 18.46
CA LEU A 326 -5.95 -12.36 17.83
C LEU A 326 -4.69 -12.78 17.07
N CYS A 327 -4.61 -12.44 15.79
CA CYS A 327 -3.57 -12.93 14.90
C CYS A 327 -2.89 -11.78 14.14
N HIS A 328 -1.59 -11.91 13.92
CA HIS A 328 -0.82 -11.07 13.00
C HIS A 328 -0.86 -11.64 11.59
N MET A 329 -1.03 -10.74 10.62
CA MET A 329 -0.74 -11.03 9.22
C MET A 329 0.75 -10.77 8.93
N ASP A 330 1.32 -11.52 7.98
CA ASP A 330 2.68 -11.27 7.51
C ASP A 330 2.70 -10.09 6.54
N HIS A 331 3.33 -8.99 6.95
CA HIS A 331 3.36 -7.74 6.18
C HIS A 331 4.28 -7.82 4.97
N LEU A 332 5.36 -8.60 5.03
CA LEU A 332 6.26 -8.80 3.90
C LEU A 332 5.57 -9.66 2.83
N GLU A 333 4.90 -10.74 3.26
CA GLU A 333 4.15 -11.59 2.35
C GLU A 333 2.99 -10.83 1.69
N LEU A 334 2.28 -9.99 2.46
CA LEU A 334 1.26 -9.10 1.89
C LEU A 334 1.82 -8.21 0.77
N SER A 335 2.96 -7.57 1.01
CA SER A 335 3.62 -6.74 0.00
C SER A 335 4.00 -7.53 -1.25
N ARG A 336 4.54 -8.76 -1.10
CA ARG A 336 4.87 -9.62 -2.24
C ARG A 336 3.64 -10.00 -3.05
N GLN A 337 2.53 -10.33 -2.38
CA GLN A 337 1.29 -10.70 -3.05
C GLN A 337 0.70 -9.52 -3.84
N MET A 338 0.80 -8.30 -3.31
CA MET A 338 0.40 -7.09 -4.05
C MET A 338 1.27 -6.82 -5.29
N GLN A 339 2.54 -7.25 -5.32
CA GLN A 339 3.42 -7.09 -6.49
C GLN A 339 3.13 -8.06 -7.63
N LYS A 340 2.36 -9.13 -7.39
CA LYS A 340 2.00 -10.10 -8.44
C LYS A 340 1.06 -9.50 -9.51
N TYR A 341 0.49 -8.32 -9.26
CA TYR A 341 -0.38 -7.61 -10.19
C TYR A 341 0.46 -6.91 -11.26
N HIS A 342 0.52 -7.46 -12.46
CA HIS A 342 1.33 -6.93 -13.56
C HIS A 342 0.95 -5.50 -14.00
N ASP A 343 -0.32 -5.12 -13.85
CA ASP A 343 -0.86 -3.81 -14.26
C ASP A 343 -0.69 -2.72 -13.17
N ILE A 344 0.08 -3.03 -12.13
CA ILE A 344 0.26 -2.19 -10.96
C ILE A 344 1.75 -2.08 -10.63
N ARG A 345 2.25 -0.85 -10.50
CA ARG A 345 3.58 -0.60 -9.95
C ARG A 345 3.46 -0.23 -8.48
N LEU A 346 3.98 -1.11 -7.62
CA LEU A 346 3.94 -0.97 -6.17
C LEU A 346 5.30 -0.58 -5.61
N PHE A 347 5.34 0.50 -4.83
CA PHE A 347 6.47 0.88 -3.99
C PHE A 347 6.07 0.70 -2.52
N SER A 348 6.91 0.03 -1.75
CA SER A 348 6.60 -0.32 -0.36
C SER A 348 7.77 -0.03 0.55
N SER A 349 7.51 0.44 1.77
CA SER A 349 8.53 0.56 2.82
C SER A 349 9.20 -0.76 3.17
N ASN A 350 8.54 -1.90 2.90
CA ASN A 350 9.04 -3.24 3.18
C ASN A 350 9.91 -3.81 2.06
N TYR A 351 9.89 -3.18 0.88
CA TYR A 351 10.61 -3.67 -0.30
C TYR A 351 11.51 -2.55 -0.79
N ARG A 352 12.80 -2.66 -0.48
CA ARG A 352 13.82 -1.89 -1.18
C ARG A 352 14.12 -2.62 -2.48
N HIS A 353 14.17 -1.91 -3.59
CA HIS A 353 14.28 -2.43 -4.97
C HIS A 353 15.52 -3.33 -5.25
N ASN A 354 16.35 -3.62 -4.26
CA ASN A 354 17.58 -4.40 -4.36
C ASN A 354 17.42 -5.91 -4.05
N GLU A 355 16.20 -6.43 -3.84
CA GLU A 355 15.96 -7.87 -3.62
C GLU A 355 15.36 -8.59 -4.85
N THR A 356 15.36 -7.95 -6.01
CA THR A 356 14.85 -8.51 -7.28
C THR A 356 15.97 -8.88 -8.25
N GLU A 357 16.95 -9.66 -7.79
CA GLU A 357 17.65 -10.61 -8.66
C GLU A 357 17.90 -11.90 -7.86
N PRO A 358 17.33 -13.06 -8.25
CA PRO A 358 17.86 -14.33 -7.81
C PRO A 358 19.21 -14.57 -8.50
N ALA A 359 20.24 -14.85 -7.69
CA ALA A 359 21.55 -15.33 -8.14
C ALA A 359 21.46 -16.70 -8.83
#